data_AF-A0A1N7RSP7-F1
#
_entry.id   AF-A0A1N7RSP7-F1
#
_cell.length_a   1.000
_cell.length_b   1.000
_cell.length_c   1.000
_cell.angle_alpha   90.00
_cell.angle_beta   90.00
_cell.angle_gamma   90.00
#
_symmetry.space_group_name_H-M   'P 1'
#
loop_
_entity.id
_entity.type
_entity.pdbx_description
1 polymer ?
#
loop_
_entity_poly.entity_id
_entity_poly.type
_entity_poly.pdbx_seq_one_letter_code
_entity_poly.pdbx_strand_id
1 'polypeptide(L)'
;MGKIASRGLSGDSEHRLAFKVELARGVSHIASTLTPASTTAAVAEVLDQFIVDRGAGGFEAFRLLLAEDLENRGCLRGAEVVKIYVRKQRVKD
;
A
#
# COMPACT_ATOMS: atom_id res chain seq x y z
N MET A 1 16.61 -9.06 -28.98
CA MET A 1 15.19 -8.65 -28.91
C MET A 1 14.76 -8.63 -27.45
N GLY A 2 15.00 -7.53 -26.73
CA GLY A 2 14.56 -7.35 -25.35
C GLY A 2 13.16 -6.75 -25.35
N LYS A 3 12.18 -7.51 -24.87
CA LYS A 3 10.78 -7.09 -24.81
C LYS A 3 10.65 -6.02 -23.73
N ILE A 4 10.72 -4.75 -24.12
CA ILE A 4 10.37 -3.61 -23.28
C ILE A 4 8.92 -3.80 -22.82
N ALA A 5 8.73 -4.02 -21.52
CA ALA A 5 7.42 -4.03 -20.90
C ALA A 5 6.92 -2.58 -20.81
N SER A 6 6.42 -2.04 -21.93
CA SER A 6 5.85 -0.70 -22.04
C SER A 6 4.42 -0.61 -21.50
N ARG A 7 4.12 -1.25 -20.37
CA ARG A 7 2.75 -1.32 -19.81
C ARG A 7 2.70 -0.94 -18.32
N GLY A 8 3.17 0.26 -17.98
CA GLY A 8 3.07 0.76 -16.60
C GLY A 8 3.40 2.24 -16.33
N LEU A 9 4.06 2.97 -17.23
CA LEU A 9 4.74 4.21 -16.82
C LEU A 9 3.84 5.43 -16.52
N SER A 10 2.71 5.62 -17.20
CA SER A 10 1.89 6.84 -16.99
C SER A 10 1.04 6.76 -15.73
N GLY A 11 0.22 5.71 -15.61
CA GLY A 11 -0.71 5.56 -14.49
C GLY A 11 0.00 5.37 -13.14
N ASP A 12 1.11 4.63 -13.10
CA ASP A 12 1.89 4.44 -11.87
C ASP A 12 2.49 5.77 -11.37
N SER A 13 3.04 6.57 -12.29
CA SER A 13 3.64 7.87 -11.97
C SER A 13 2.60 8.88 -11.49
N GLU A 14 1.40 8.91 -12.09
CA GLU A 14 0.30 9.77 -11.66
C GLU A 14 -0.21 9.39 -10.26
N HIS A 15 -0.41 8.09 -9.99
CA HIS A 15 -0.82 7.62 -8.67
C HIS A 15 0.28 7.82 -7.61
N ARG A 16 1.56 7.62 -7.96
CA ARG A 16 2.68 7.95 -7.05
C ARG A 16 2.70 9.41 -6.66
N LEU A 17 2.47 10.31 -7.60
CA LEU A 17 2.39 11.73 -7.30
C LEU A 17 1.16 12.03 -6.42
N ALA A 18 0.00 11.48 -6.78
CA ALA A 18 -1.26 11.71 -6.08
C ALA A 18 -1.27 11.20 -4.63
N PHE A 19 -0.57 10.10 -4.36
CA PHE A 19 -0.53 9.42 -3.05
C PHE A 19 0.81 9.55 -2.32
N LYS A 20 1.69 10.45 -2.78
CA LYS A 20 3.07 10.56 -2.30
C LYS A 20 3.16 10.67 -0.77
N VAL A 21 2.27 11.45 -0.15
CA VAL A 21 2.28 11.70 1.29
C VAL A 21 1.77 10.46 2.05
N GLU A 22 0.67 9.87 1.59
CA GLU A 22 0.09 8.67 2.17
C GLU A 22 1.04 7.47 2.07
N LEU A 23 1.75 7.32 0.94
CA LEU A 23 2.78 6.30 0.75
C LEU A 23 3.94 6.49 1.74
N ALA A 24 4.52 7.70 1.79
CA ALA A 24 5.63 7.98 2.70
C ALA A 24 5.25 7.74 4.17
N ARG A 25 4.04 8.14 4.57
CA ARG A 25 3.50 7.90 5.92
C ARG A 25 3.29 6.41 6.18
N GLY A 26 2.64 5.71 5.25
CA GLY A 26 2.34 4.28 5.39
C GLY A 26 3.58 3.42 5.49
N VAL A 27 4.55 3.65 4.59
CA VAL A 27 5.86 2.97 4.60
C VAL A 27 6.61 3.23 5.90
N SER A 28 6.58 4.47 6.40
CA SER A 28 7.23 4.84 7.66
C SER A 28 6.60 4.13 8.86
N HIS A 29 5.27 4.15 8.94
CA HIS A 29 4.52 3.51 10.02
C HIS A 29 4.77 2.00 10.06
N ILE A 30 4.54 1.32 8.94
CA ILE A 30 4.64 -0.14 8.84
C ILE A 30 6.08 -0.61 9.12
N ALA A 31 7.08 0.05 8.54
CA ALA A 31 8.48 -0.35 8.73
C ALA A 31 9.01 -0.11 10.16
N SER A 32 8.32 0.71 10.96
CA SER A 32 8.66 0.94 12.37
C SER A 32 8.15 -0.16 13.32
N THR A 33 7.30 -1.06 12.82
CA THR A 33 6.72 -2.14 13.63
C THR A 33 7.74 -3.23 13.94
N LEU A 34 7.68 -3.78 15.16
CA LEU A 34 8.67 -4.75 15.65
C LEU A 34 8.16 -6.19 15.66
N THR A 35 6.84 -6.38 15.60
CA THR A 35 6.25 -7.70 15.80
C THR A 35 5.30 -8.08 14.68
N PRO A 36 5.10 -9.39 14.48
CA PRO A 36 4.17 -9.89 13.50
C PRO A 36 2.78 -9.26 13.52
N ALA A 37 2.21 -9.12 14.72
CA ALA A 37 0.89 -8.60 14.96
C ALA A 37 0.82 -7.07 14.77
N SER A 38 1.83 -6.33 15.22
CA SER A 38 1.87 -4.86 15.05
C SER A 38 2.00 -4.47 13.58
N THR A 39 2.76 -5.23 12.77
CA THR A 39 2.80 -5.02 11.31
C THR A 39 1.41 -5.20 10.68
N THR A 40 0.69 -6.26 11.04
CA THR A 40 -0.65 -6.51 10.49
C THR A 40 -1.64 -5.41 10.88
N ALA A 41 -1.59 -4.94 12.13
CA ALA A 41 -2.40 -3.82 12.58
C ALA A 41 -2.07 -2.53 11.82
N ALA A 42 -0.78 -2.19 11.70
CA ALA A 42 -0.34 -0.99 10.97
C ALA A 42 -0.73 -1.03 9.48
N VAL A 43 -0.66 -2.19 8.83
CA VAL A 43 -1.13 -2.35 7.45
C VAL A 43 -2.64 -2.08 7.35
N ALA A 44 -3.44 -2.66 8.25
CA ALA A 44 -4.88 -2.44 8.26
C ALA A 44 -5.23 -0.96 8.48
N GLU A 45 -4.58 -0.30 9.43
CA GLU A 45 -4.74 1.13 9.70
C GLU A 45 -4.44 1.99 8.47
N VAL A 46 -3.31 1.76 7.81
CA VAL A 46 -2.89 2.53 6.62
C VAL A 46 -3.89 2.36 5.47
N LEU A 47 -4.30 1.12 5.20
CA LEU A 47 -5.21 0.81 4.09
C LEU A 47 -6.65 1.26 4.36
N ASP A 48 -7.15 1.10 5.59
CA ASP A 48 -8.48 1.60 5.97
C ASP A 48 -8.52 3.13 5.99
N GLN A 49 -7.47 3.79 6.50
CA GLN A 49 -7.40 5.25 6.51
C GLN A 49 -7.38 5.84 5.10
N PHE A 50 -6.66 5.22 4.16
CA PHE A 50 -6.68 5.65 2.76
C PHE A 50 -8.11 5.66 2.19
N ILE A 51 -8.90 4.62 2.46
CA ILE A 51 -10.29 4.53 2.00
C ILE A 51 -11.17 5.59 2.67
N VAL A 52 -10.95 5.87 3.95
CA VAL A 52 -11.69 6.93 4.68
C VAL A 52 -11.40 8.30 4.04
N ASP A 53 -10.15 8.58 3.69
CA ASP A 53 -9.72 9.91 3.21
C ASP A 53 -10.02 10.13 1.72
N ARG A 54 -9.87 9.10 0.89
CA ARG A 54 -9.94 9.20 -0.58
C ARG A 54 -11.12 8.44 -1.20
N GLY A 55 -11.81 7.62 -0.42
CA GLY A 55 -12.77 6.64 -0.93
C GLY A 55 -12.07 5.39 -1.49
N ALA A 56 -12.87 4.46 -2.03
CA ALA A 56 -12.36 3.21 -2.60
C ALA A 56 -11.66 3.39 -3.97
N GLY A 57 -11.80 4.56 -4.61
CA GLY A 57 -11.15 4.88 -5.88
C GLY A 57 -9.64 4.93 -5.71
N GLY A 58 -8.89 4.23 -6.58
CA GLY A 58 -7.43 4.19 -6.50
C GLY A 58 -6.86 3.31 -5.37
N PHE A 59 -7.71 2.62 -4.60
CA PHE A 59 -7.26 1.74 -3.51
C PHE A 59 -6.29 0.66 -3.97
N GLU A 60 -6.60 -0.05 -5.06
CA GLU A 60 -5.70 -1.08 -5.58
C GLU A 60 -4.37 -0.50 -6.06
N ALA A 61 -4.38 0.68 -6.69
CA ALA A 61 -3.15 1.35 -7.11
C ALA A 61 -2.30 1.74 -5.89
N PHE A 62 -2.92 2.33 -4.86
CA PHE A 62 -2.25 2.66 -3.61
C PHE A 62 -1.67 1.42 -2.92
N ARG A 63 -2.45 0.33 -2.83
CA ARG A 63 -2.03 -0.93 -2.21
C ARG A 63 -0.81 -1.54 -2.92
N LEU A 64 -0.79 -1.54 -4.25
CA LEU A 64 0.34 -2.03 -5.04
C LEU A 64 1.58 -1.17 -4.85
N LEU A 65 1.44 0.15 -4.92
CA LEU A 65 2.53 1.11 -4.72
C LEU A 65 3.13 1.01 -3.30
N LEU A 66 2.29 0.88 -2.29
CA LEU A 66 2.71 0.72 -0.90
C LEU A 66 3.51 -0.58 -0.71
N ALA A 67 3.05 -1.68 -1.32
CA ALA A 67 3.77 -2.94 -1.27
C ALA A 67 5.16 -2.82 -1.93
N GLU A 68 5.24 -2.18 -3.09
CA GLU A 68 6.51 -1.94 -3.78
C GLU A 68 7.48 -1.09 -2.96
N ASP A 69 7.00 0.03 -2.38
CA ASP A 69 7.84 0.89 -1.55
C ASP A 69 8.36 0.17 -0.29
N LEU A 70 7.54 -0.72 0.29
CA LEU A 70 7.96 -1.57 1.40
C LEU A 70 9.02 -2.60 0.98
N GLU A 71 8.89 -3.22 -0.20
CA GLU A 71 9.90 -4.12 -0.76
C GLU A 71 11.22 -3.39 -1.02
N ASN A 72 11.16 -2.22 -1.64
CA ASN A 72 12.32 -1.36 -1.90
C ASN A 72 13.04 -0.95 -0.61
N ARG A 73 12.32 -0.82 0.50
CA ARG A 73 12.87 -0.53 1.83
C ARG A 73 13.34 -1.77 2.60
N GLY A 74 13.19 -2.97 2.04
CA GLY A 74 13.53 -4.24 2.69
C GLY A 74 12.51 -4.74 3.71
N CYS A 75 11.32 -4.11 3.80
CA CYS A 75 10.24 -4.52 4.71
C CYS A 75 9.35 -5.60 4.06
N LEU A 76 9.94 -6.75 3.74
CA LEU A 76 9.29 -7.81 2.95
C LEU A 76 8.00 -8.32 3.57
N ARG A 77 7.97 -8.47 4.91
CA ARG A 77 6.79 -8.94 5.63
C ARG A 77 5.63 -7.93 5.57
N GLY A 78 5.93 -6.64 5.66
CA GLY A 78 4.93 -5.59 5.49
C GLY A 78 4.31 -5.63 4.10
N ALA A 79 5.16 -5.76 3.07
CA ALA A 79 4.71 -5.89 1.70
C ALA A 79 3.83 -7.11 1.45
N GLU A 80 4.20 -8.28 1.99
CA GLU A 80 3.39 -9.50 1.89
C GLU A 80 2.00 -9.30 2.49
N VAL A 81 1.92 -8.73 3.70
CA VAL A 81 0.64 -8.47 4.36
C VAL A 81 -0.21 -7.48 3.55
N VAL A 82 0.38 -6.43 2.97
CA VAL A 82 -0.32 -5.51 2.06
C VAL A 82 -0.85 -6.24 0.82
N LYS A 83 -0.07 -7.17 0.24
CA LYS A 83 -0.43 -7.94 -0.95
C LYS A 83 -1.62 -8.90 -0.72
N ILE A 84 -1.72 -9.48 0.48
CA ILE A 84 -2.82 -10.39 0.83
C ILE A 84 -3.96 -9.73 1.59
N TYR A 85 -3.86 -8.41 1.86
CA TYR A 85 -4.87 -7.70 2.64
C TYR A 85 -6.24 -7.78 1.95
N VAL A 86 -7.19 -8.40 2.64
CA VAL A 86 -8.60 -8.39 2.27
C VAL A 86 -9.33 -7.55 3.29
N ARG A 87 -9.97 -6.48 2.82
CA ARG A 87 -10.79 -5.64 3.68
C ARG A 87 -11.93 -6.46 4.26
N LYS A 88 -12.04 -6.50 5.58
CA LYS A 88 -13.28 -6.97 6.21
C LYS A 88 -14.33 -5.89 5.98
N GLN A 89 -15.36 -6.18 5.19
CA GLN A 89 -16.50 -5.27 5.07
C GLN A 89 -17.05 -5.03 6.48
N ARG A 90 -16.95 -3.79 6.96
CA ARG A 90 -17.67 -3.37 8.16
C ARG A 90 -19.15 -3.43 7.77
N VAL A 91 -19.85 -4.47 8.20
CA VAL A 91 -21.32 -4.40 8.30
C VAL A 91 -21.58 -3.20 9.18
N LYS A 92 -22.21 -2.16 8.63
CA LYS A 92 -22.77 -1.08 9.44
C LYS A 92 -23.95 -1.71 10.17
N ASP A 93 -23.85 -1.82 11.49
CA ASP A 93 -25.02 -1.98 12.37
C ASP A 93 -25.97 -0.78 12.23
#